data_AF-A0A6B3UKF0-F1
#
_entry.id   AF-A0A6B3UKF0-F1
#
_cell.length_a   1.000
_cell.length_b   1.000
_cell.length_c   1.000
_cell.angle_alpha   90.00
_cell.angle_beta   90.00
_cell.angle_gamma   90.00
#
_symmetry.space_group_name_H-M   'P 1'
#
loop_
_entity.id
_entity.type
_entity.pdbx_description
1 polymer ?
#
loop_
_entity_poly.entity_id
_entity_poly.type
_entity_poly.pdbx_seq_one_letter_code
_entity_poly.pdbx_strand_id
1 'polypeptide(L)'
;MSRRWLGAVVAAVALSATSGAGARGLADMEARYQQSASAKRVNDVHKIADLLEAYYARTGRLPLDQRIPPSGYLTVIVGAPKVERRLQPRGNPLGREAPVLASAEMLAALREALGPEVRLPVDPQKAPNGPPNAYYVRFRPNGQYLVTGFLRQPYDFTIQVAPDVYVYALRSEIGDWGDPWDHARVTRQVPQTEREAIRAAGAAEDRRFGQWVDGAGN
;
A
#
# COMPACT_ATOMS: atom_id res chain seq x y z
N MET A 1 -34.67 55.18 21.61
CA MET A 1 -35.37 54.55 22.76
C MET A 1 -35.26 53.05 22.64
N SER A 2 -34.82 52.41 23.72
CA SER A 2 -34.29 51.05 23.83
C SER A 2 -35.36 49.97 23.96
N ARG A 3 -35.16 48.83 23.30
CA ARG A 3 -35.70 47.54 23.78
C ARG A 3 -34.59 46.50 23.82
N ARG A 4 -34.34 46.06 25.06
CA ARG A 4 -33.46 44.96 25.49
C ARG A 4 -33.99 43.64 24.93
N TRP A 5 -33.10 42.76 24.47
CA TRP A 5 -33.35 41.32 24.43
C TRP A 5 -32.13 40.60 25.02
N LEU A 6 -32.26 40.25 26.30
CA LEU A 6 -31.48 39.25 26.99
C LEU A 6 -32.09 37.89 26.64
N GLY A 7 -31.27 36.99 26.09
CA GLY A 7 -31.65 35.61 25.84
C GLY A 7 -30.40 34.75 25.89
N ALA A 8 -29.90 34.48 27.09
CA ALA A 8 -28.85 33.51 27.32
C ALA A 8 -29.38 32.10 27.02
N VAL A 9 -28.91 31.48 25.95
CA VAL A 9 -29.08 30.05 25.72
C VAL A 9 -27.89 29.34 26.36
N VAL A 10 -28.08 28.86 27.58
CA VAL A 10 -27.18 27.86 28.17
C VAL A 10 -27.60 26.52 27.58
N ALA A 11 -26.91 26.08 26.54
CA ALA A 11 -26.99 24.71 26.07
C ALA A 11 -26.19 23.83 27.05
N ALA A 12 -26.88 23.18 27.97
CA ALA A 12 -26.31 22.08 28.74
C ALA A 12 -26.03 20.92 27.76
N VAL A 13 -24.78 20.80 27.33
CA VAL A 13 -24.30 19.59 26.65
C VAL A 13 -24.24 18.50 27.72
N ALA A 14 -25.25 17.64 27.74
CA ALA A 14 -25.13 16.34 28.39
C ALA A 14 -24.04 15.56 27.64
N LEU A 15 -22.82 15.56 28.16
CA LEU A 15 -21.82 14.56 27.82
C LEU A 15 -22.36 13.22 28.30
N SER A 16 -23.02 12.50 27.40
CA SER A 16 -23.23 11.07 27.58
C SER A 16 -21.84 10.43 27.70
N ALA A 17 -21.47 10.08 28.92
CA ALA A 17 -20.31 9.24 29.20
C ALA A 17 -20.55 7.89 28.50
N THR A 18 -20.13 7.77 27.25
CA THR A 18 -19.89 6.48 26.63
C THR A 18 -18.86 5.78 27.51
N SER A 19 -19.34 4.77 28.23
CA SER A 19 -18.54 3.98 29.16
C SER A 19 -17.17 3.65 28.56
N GLY A 20 -16.09 3.86 29.33
CA GLY A 20 -14.71 3.65 28.87
C GLY A 20 -14.43 2.22 28.36
N ALA A 21 -15.33 1.26 28.62
CA ALA A 21 -15.29 -0.07 28.04
C ALA A 21 -15.57 -0.09 26.52
N GLY A 22 -16.51 0.74 26.04
CA GLY A 22 -16.81 0.85 24.61
C GLY A 22 -15.69 1.50 23.81
N ALA A 23 -15.04 2.52 24.38
CA ALA A 23 -13.90 3.19 23.76
C ALA A 23 -12.67 2.26 23.66
N ARG A 24 -12.40 1.44 24.68
CA ARG A 24 -11.33 0.44 24.66
C ARG A 24 -11.60 -0.66 23.64
N GLY A 25 -12.83 -1.18 23.57
CA GLY A 25 -13.21 -2.20 22.59
C GLY A 25 -13.03 -1.73 21.14
N LEU A 26 -13.42 -0.48 20.82
CA LEU A 26 -13.22 0.10 19.51
C LEU A 26 -11.72 0.30 19.17
N ALA A 27 -10.91 0.73 20.13
CA ALA A 27 -9.48 0.89 19.95
C ALA A 27 -8.78 -0.45 19.69
N ASP A 28 -9.14 -1.51 20.41
CA ASP A 28 -8.59 -2.86 20.21
C ASP A 28 -8.99 -3.44 18.86
N MET A 29 -10.23 -3.21 18.41
CA MET A 29 -10.71 -3.61 17.10
C MET A 29 -9.96 -2.90 15.98
N GLU A 30 -9.79 -1.58 16.08
CA GLU A 30 -9.02 -0.80 15.11
C GLU A 30 -7.56 -1.24 15.08
N ALA A 31 -6.93 -1.48 16.23
CA ALA A 31 -5.55 -1.95 16.30
C ALA A 31 -5.36 -3.29 15.57
N ARG A 32 -6.27 -4.25 15.81
CA ARG A 32 -6.27 -5.57 15.13
C ARG A 32 -6.51 -5.42 13.63
N TYR A 33 -7.48 -4.59 13.23
CA TYR A 33 -7.76 -4.31 11.82
C TYR A 33 -6.52 -3.76 11.10
N GLN A 34 -5.85 -2.79 11.70
CA GLN A 34 -4.65 -2.19 11.13
C GLN A 34 -3.49 -3.18 11.05
N GLN A 35 -3.35 -4.07 12.05
CA GLN A 35 -2.34 -5.13 12.03
C GLN A 35 -2.58 -6.11 10.86
N SER A 36 -3.80 -6.61 10.71
CA SER A 36 -4.18 -7.49 9.60
C SER A 36 -4.01 -6.79 8.23
N ALA A 37 -4.39 -5.51 8.15
CA ALA A 37 -4.22 -4.72 6.94
C ALA A 37 -2.74 -4.57 6.55
N SER A 38 -1.85 -4.31 7.52
CA SER A 38 -0.42 -4.22 7.25
C SER A 38 0.17 -5.56 6.80
N ALA A 39 -0.21 -6.67 7.43
CA ALA A 39 0.22 -8.00 6.99
C ALA A 39 -0.22 -8.29 5.54
N LYS A 40 -1.48 -7.97 5.21
CA LYS A 40 -2.00 -8.09 3.85
C LYS A 40 -1.22 -7.23 2.86
N ARG A 41 -0.89 -5.98 3.21
CA ARG A 41 -0.10 -5.08 2.33
C ARG A 41 1.28 -5.62 2.03
N VAL A 42 1.96 -6.21 3.01
CA VAL A 42 3.25 -6.88 2.80
C VAL A 42 3.07 -8.03 1.80
N ASN A 43 2.04 -8.86 1.98
CA ASN A 43 1.73 -9.95 1.05
C ASN A 43 1.40 -9.44 -0.38
N ASP A 44 0.63 -8.35 -0.49
CA ASP A 44 0.29 -7.74 -1.77
C ASP A 44 1.52 -7.17 -2.50
N VAL A 45 2.48 -6.58 -1.77
CA VAL A 45 3.79 -6.17 -2.34
C VAL A 45 4.52 -7.36 -2.95
N HIS A 46 4.55 -8.50 -2.27
CA HIS A 46 5.11 -9.74 -2.82
C HIS A 46 4.35 -10.24 -4.06
N LYS A 47 3.02 -10.25 -4.02
CA LYS A 47 2.18 -10.65 -5.17
C LYS A 47 2.48 -9.80 -6.40
N ILE A 48 2.63 -8.49 -6.23
CA ILE A 48 3.00 -7.59 -7.34
C ILE A 48 4.38 -7.95 -7.88
N ALA A 49 5.39 -8.12 -7.01
CA ALA A 49 6.73 -8.50 -7.44
C ALA A 49 6.75 -9.85 -8.18
N ASP A 50 6.05 -10.86 -7.66
CA ASP A 50 5.96 -12.19 -8.29
C ASP A 50 5.33 -12.10 -9.70
N LEU A 51 4.36 -11.22 -9.92
CA LEU A 51 3.80 -10.95 -11.25
C LEU A 51 4.82 -10.27 -12.19
N LEU A 52 5.64 -9.36 -11.68
CA LEU A 52 6.66 -8.68 -12.47
C LEU A 52 7.79 -9.64 -12.87
N GLU A 53 8.26 -10.48 -11.95
CA GLU A 53 9.26 -11.51 -12.25
C GLU A 53 8.71 -12.55 -13.22
N ALA A 54 7.46 -12.99 -13.08
CA ALA A 54 6.83 -13.92 -14.02
C ALA A 54 6.71 -13.30 -15.43
N TYR A 55 6.36 -12.02 -15.51
CA TYR A 55 6.30 -11.29 -16.79
C TYR A 55 7.70 -11.19 -17.42
N TYR A 56 8.72 -10.85 -16.63
CA TYR A 56 10.10 -10.76 -17.10
C TYR A 56 10.62 -12.11 -17.59
N ALA A 57 10.38 -13.19 -16.82
CA ALA A 57 10.76 -14.55 -17.21
C ALA A 57 10.14 -14.98 -18.56
N ARG A 58 8.94 -14.48 -18.88
CA ARG A 58 8.25 -14.80 -20.13
C ARG A 58 8.67 -13.92 -21.32
N THR A 59 8.95 -12.65 -21.09
CA THR A 59 9.12 -11.65 -22.16
C THR A 59 10.55 -11.12 -22.30
N GLY A 60 11.40 -11.33 -21.29
CA GLY A 60 12.73 -10.74 -21.17
C GLY A 60 12.74 -9.24 -20.89
N ARG A 61 11.57 -8.63 -20.61
CA ARG A 61 11.41 -7.18 -20.37
C ARG A 61 10.44 -6.92 -19.23
N LEU A 62 10.45 -5.71 -18.69
CA LEU A 62 9.45 -5.29 -17.70
C LEU A 62 8.16 -4.80 -18.38
N PRO A 63 7.02 -4.83 -17.68
CA PRO A 63 5.82 -4.14 -18.17
C PRO A 63 6.12 -2.66 -18.38
N LEU A 64 5.68 -2.11 -19.51
CA LEU A 64 5.84 -0.69 -19.86
C LEU A 64 7.29 -0.24 -20.06
N ASP A 65 8.23 -1.16 -20.31
CA ASP A 65 9.67 -0.87 -20.52
C ASP A 65 9.92 0.27 -21.52
N GLN A 66 9.16 0.29 -22.62
CA GLN A 66 9.22 1.32 -23.66
C GLN A 66 8.80 2.73 -23.19
N ARG A 67 8.20 2.86 -22.01
CA ARG A 67 7.76 4.14 -21.42
C ARG A 67 8.68 4.63 -20.32
N ILE A 68 9.70 3.86 -19.94
CA ILE A 68 10.62 4.26 -18.89
C ILE A 68 11.56 5.34 -19.45
N PRO A 69 11.63 6.53 -18.83
CA PRO A 69 12.55 7.58 -19.27
C PRO A 69 14.02 7.11 -19.17
N PRO A 70 14.88 7.34 -20.17
CA PRO A 70 16.27 6.86 -20.16
C PRO A 70 17.11 7.29 -18.95
N SER A 71 16.80 8.45 -18.37
CA SER A 71 17.53 9.04 -17.24
C SER A 71 16.76 8.97 -15.91
N GLY A 72 15.61 8.29 -15.88
CA GLY A 72 14.67 8.42 -14.76
C GLY A 72 14.01 7.11 -14.34
N TYR A 73 12.85 7.28 -13.72
CA TYR A 73 12.02 6.20 -13.24
C TYR A 73 10.63 6.39 -13.81
N LEU A 74 9.92 5.30 -14.08
CA LEU A 74 8.49 5.30 -14.29
C LEU A 74 7.81 4.83 -13.00
N THR A 75 6.80 5.54 -12.51
CA THR A 75 6.01 5.10 -11.35
C THR A 75 4.62 4.67 -11.78
N VAL A 76 4.17 3.52 -11.29
CA VAL A 76 2.78 3.06 -11.41
C VAL A 76 2.16 3.00 -10.02
N ILE A 77 0.99 3.62 -9.86
CA ILE A 77 0.21 3.52 -8.63
C ILE A 77 -0.79 2.37 -8.80
N VAL A 78 -0.73 1.40 -7.91
CA VAL A 78 -1.63 0.23 -7.88
C VAL A 78 -2.59 0.37 -6.72
N GLY A 79 -3.87 0.54 -7.02
CA GLY A 79 -4.91 0.59 -6.01
C GLY A 79 -6.32 0.57 -6.61
N ALA A 80 -7.32 0.95 -5.82
CA ALA A 80 -8.66 1.13 -6.36
C ALA A 80 -8.66 2.31 -7.36
N PRO A 81 -9.44 2.29 -8.47
CA PRO A 81 -9.41 3.35 -9.48
C PRO A 81 -9.67 4.76 -8.93
N LYS A 82 -10.53 4.90 -7.91
CA LYS A 82 -10.78 6.18 -7.23
C LYS A 82 -9.54 6.67 -6.46
N VAL A 83 -8.78 5.76 -5.86
CA VAL A 83 -7.54 6.05 -5.13
C VAL A 83 -6.44 6.45 -6.09
N GLU A 84 -6.26 5.71 -7.19
CA GLU A 84 -5.27 6.04 -8.22
C GLU A 84 -5.47 7.45 -8.78
N ARG A 85 -6.70 7.77 -9.21
CA ARG A 85 -7.03 9.12 -9.72
C ARG A 85 -6.75 10.23 -8.70
N ARG A 86 -6.96 9.96 -7.42
CA ARG A 86 -6.70 10.93 -6.34
C ARG A 86 -5.19 11.12 -6.10
N LEU A 87 -4.40 10.06 -6.24
CA LEU A 87 -2.97 10.07 -5.92
C LEU A 87 -2.08 10.46 -7.10
N GLN A 88 -2.50 10.21 -8.34
CA GLN A 88 -1.74 10.55 -9.55
C GLN A 88 -1.23 11.99 -9.59
N PRO A 89 -2.06 13.04 -9.32
CA PRO A 89 -1.59 14.42 -9.36
C PRO A 89 -0.60 14.77 -8.24
N ARG A 90 -0.57 13.98 -7.16
CA ARG A 90 0.31 14.19 -6.00
C ARG A 90 1.70 13.61 -6.22
N GLY A 91 1.89 12.88 -7.32
CA GLY A 91 3.17 12.26 -7.64
C GLY A 91 3.56 11.15 -6.68
N ASN A 92 4.86 10.94 -6.59
CA ASN A 92 5.47 9.91 -5.78
C ASN A 92 5.67 10.40 -4.33
N PRO A 93 5.14 9.70 -3.30
CA PRO A 93 5.30 10.09 -1.91
C PRO A 93 6.75 10.09 -1.40
N LEU A 94 7.70 9.52 -2.14
CA LEU A 94 9.14 9.59 -1.81
C LEU A 94 9.89 10.69 -2.58
N GLY A 95 9.18 11.69 -3.12
CA GLY A 95 9.76 12.98 -3.52
C GLY A 95 10.59 13.02 -4.80
N ARG A 96 10.68 11.93 -5.57
CA ARG A 96 11.33 11.94 -6.89
C ARG A 96 10.29 12.19 -7.98
N GLU A 97 10.53 13.21 -8.79
CA GLU A 97 9.76 13.46 -10.02
C GLU A 97 9.95 12.28 -10.98
N ALA A 98 8.83 11.64 -11.29
CA ALA A 98 8.76 10.52 -12.22
C ALA A 98 7.39 10.59 -12.89
N PRO A 99 7.26 10.30 -14.19
CA PRO A 99 5.97 10.08 -14.80
C PRO A 99 5.18 9.05 -13.98
N VAL A 100 3.93 9.38 -13.68
CA VAL A 100 3.04 8.50 -12.92
C VAL A 100 1.95 7.99 -13.85
N LEU A 101 1.83 6.67 -13.97
CA LEU A 101 0.79 6.01 -14.75
C LEU A 101 -0.23 5.29 -13.86
N ALA A 102 -1.42 5.08 -14.41
CA ALA A 102 -2.44 4.24 -13.82
C ALA A 102 -2.04 2.76 -13.87
N SER A 103 -2.52 1.95 -12.92
CA SER A 103 -2.23 0.51 -12.93
C SER A 103 -2.88 -0.24 -14.10
N ALA A 104 -3.91 0.35 -14.73
CA ALA A 104 -4.62 -0.26 -15.84
C ALA A 104 -3.71 -0.62 -17.01
N GLU A 105 -2.71 0.21 -17.33
CA GLU A 105 -1.77 -0.05 -18.42
C GLU A 105 -0.82 -1.19 -18.07
N MET A 106 -0.30 -1.20 -16.85
CA MET A 106 0.54 -2.30 -16.34
C MET A 106 -0.25 -3.61 -16.31
N LEU A 107 -1.51 -3.58 -15.85
CA LEU A 107 -2.39 -4.75 -15.82
C LEU A 107 -2.71 -5.28 -17.22
N ALA A 108 -2.89 -4.39 -18.21
CA ALA A 108 -3.09 -4.80 -19.60
C ALA A 108 -1.86 -5.56 -20.14
N ALA A 109 -0.66 -5.01 -19.94
CA ALA A 109 0.58 -5.69 -20.31
C ALA A 109 0.73 -7.04 -19.60
N LEU A 110 0.51 -7.08 -18.29
CA LEU A 110 0.57 -8.33 -17.51
C LEU A 110 -0.41 -9.38 -18.05
N ARG A 111 -1.66 -9.01 -18.37
CA ARG A 111 -2.65 -9.95 -18.91
C ARG A 111 -2.33 -10.45 -20.31
N GLU A 112 -1.71 -9.62 -21.13
CA GLU A 112 -1.26 -10.00 -22.47
C GLU A 112 -0.23 -11.14 -22.42
N ALA A 113 0.76 -11.05 -21.52
CA ALA A 113 1.80 -12.06 -21.41
C ALA A 113 1.42 -13.24 -20.51
N LEU A 114 0.74 -12.99 -19.39
CA LEU A 114 0.53 -14.00 -18.34
C LEU A 114 -0.85 -14.67 -18.41
N GLY A 115 -1.86 -13.99 -18.96
CA GLY A 115 -3.23 -14.52 -19.09
C GLY A 115 -4.30 -13.57 -18.54
N PRO A 116 -5.57 -13.69 -19.03
CA PRO A 116 -6.66 -12.78 -18.68
C PRO A 116 -7.10 -12.86 -17.20
N GLU A 117 -6.73 -13.91 -16.48
CA GLU A 117 -6.99 -14.13 -15.06
C GLU A 117 -6.13 -13.27 -14.14
N VAL A 118 -5.02 -12.70 -14.61
CA VAL A 118 -4.16 -11.84 -13.79
C VAL A 118 -4.93 -10.66 -13.22
N ARG A 119 -4.74 -10.42 -11.92
CA ARG A 119 -5.30 -9.30 -11.15
C ARG A 119 -4.19 -8.66 -10.33
N LEU A 120 -4.23 -7.33 -10.23
CA LEU A 120 -3.42 -6.60 -9.28
C LEU A 120 -4.16 -6.51 -7.94
N PRO A 121 -3.44 -6.58 -6.80
CA PRO A 121 -4.06 -6.45 -5.49
C PRO A 121 -4.60 -5.03 -5.29
N VAL A 122 -5.65 -4.94 -4.48
CA VAL A 122 -6.24 -3.68 -4.04
C VAL A 122 -6.15 -3.63 -2.51
N ASP A 123 -5.71 -2.49 -1.99
CA ASP A 123 -5.64 -2.25 -0.55
C ASP A 123 -7.05 -2.40 0.08
N PRO A 124 -7.19 -3.15 1.18
CA PRO A 124 -8.49 -3.36 1.82
C PRO A 124 -9.06 -2.08 2.44
N GLN A 125 -8.24 -1.06 2.72
CA GLN A 125 -8.69 0.19 3.31
C GLN A 125 -9.36 1.07 2.24
N LYS A 126 -10.64 1.38 2.46
CA LYS A 126 -11.42 2.26 1.56
C LYS A 126 -11.07 3.74 1.72
N ALA A 127 -10.66 4.14 2.92
CA ALA A 127 -10.24 5.50 3.25
C ALA A 127 -8.83 5.47 3.86
N PRO A 128 -7.95 6.42 3.49
CA PRO A 128 -6.64 6.52 4.11
C PRO A 128 -6.80 6.99 5.56
N ASN A 129 -6.37 6.17 6.53
CA ASN A 129 -6.24 6.55 7.93
C ASN A 129 -4.75 6.70 8.26
N GLY A 130 -4.12 7.74 7.71
CA GLY A 130 -2.67 7.95 7.75
C GLY A 130 -2.00 7.66 6.40
N PRO A 131 -1.39 6.47 6.20
CA PRO A 131 -0.66 6.15 4.97
C PRO A 131 -1.57 6.06 3.72
N PRO A 132 -1.00 6.25 2.51
CA PRO A 132 -1.71 5.96 1.26
C PRO A 132 -2.18 4.50 1.21
N ASN A 133 -3.45 4.31 0.83
CA ASN A 133 -4.05 2.99 0.61
C ASN A 133 -3.80 2.49 -0.82
N ALA A 134 -2.53 2.50 -1.24
CA ALA A 134 -2.08 2.10 -2.56
C ALA A 134 -0.64 1.59 -2.51
N TYR A 135 -0.27 0.80 -3.51
CA TYR A 135 1.10 0.34 -3.74
C TYR A 135 1.74 1.18 -4.85
N TYR A 136 3.06 1.31 -4.80
CA TYR A 136 3.83 2.05 -5.78
C TYR A 136 4.87 1.13 -6.42
N VAL A 137 4.82 1.01 -7.73
CA VAL A 137 5.82 0.25 -8.50
C VAL A 137 6.67 1.25 -9.26
N ARG A 138 7.99 1.19 -9.08
CA ARG A 138 8.93 1.98 -9.86
C ARG A 138 9.69 1.09 -10.81
N PHE A 139 9.83 1.52 -12.05
CA PHE A 139 10.63 0.86 -13.06
C PHE A 139 11.83 1.72 -13.44
N ARG A 140 12.97 1.06 -13.71
CA ARG A 140 14.20 1.67 -14.20
C ARG A 140 14.55 1.15 -15.60
N PRO A 141 15.27 1.93 -16.43
CA PRO A 141 15.63 1.55 -17.80
C PRO A 141 16.49 0.28 -17.91
N ASN A 142 17.17 -0.11 -16.84
CA ASN A 142 18.04 -1.28 -16.80
C ASN A 142 17.30 -2.58 -16.42
N GLY A 143 15.97 -2.60 -16.48
CA GLY A 143 15.18 -3.79 -16.14
C GLY A 143 14.94 -3.96 -14.64
N GLN A 144 15.28 -2.98 -13.81
CA GLN A 144 15.03 -3.02 -12.36
C GLN A 144 13.65 -2.48 -11.99
N TYR A 145 13.13 -2.98 -10.87
CA TYR A 145 11.92 -2.41 -10.27
C TYR A 145 11.95 -2.38 -8.73
N LEU A 146 11.16 -1.48 -8.16
CA LEU A 146 10.90 -1.40 -6.71
C LEU A 146 9.40 -1.36 -6.46
N VAL A 147 8.87 -2.32 -5.69
CA VAL A 147 7.48 -2.31 -5.23
C VAL A 147 7.44 -1.82 -3.79
N THR A 148 6.59 -0.85 -3.50
CA THR A 148 6.49 -0.22 -2.18
C THR A 148 5.05 -0.26 -1.66
N GLY A 149 4.88 -0.60 -0.39
CA GLY A 149 3.63 -0.51 0.35
C GLY A 149 3.80 0.25 1.67
N PHE A 150 2.77 0.98 2.09
CA PHE A 150 2.80 1.78 3.31
C PHE A 150 2.03 1.09 4.45
N LEU A 151 2.69 0.89 5.58
CA LEU A 151 2.16 0.20 6.75
C LEU A 151 1.95 1.19 7.89
N ARG A 152 1.07 0.83 8.82
CA ARG A 152 0.84 1.60 10.05
C ARG A 152 1.63 1.05 11.25
N GLN A 153 2.02 -0.22 11.18
CA GLN A 153 2.79 -0.89 12.22
C GLN A 153 4.26 -0.98 11.82
N PRO A 154 5.18 -0.85 12.81
CA PRO A 154 6.57 -1.18 12.60
C PRO A 154 6.76 -2.69 12.43
N TYR A 155 7.67 -3.05 11.54
CA TYR A 155 8.30 -4.37 11.46
C TYR A 155 9.81 -4.18 11.35
N ASP A 156 10.59 -5.20 11.73
CA ASP A 156 12.07 -5.15 11.67
C ASP A 156 12.62 -4.90 10.25
N PHE A 157 11.81 -5.18 9.23
CA PHE A 157 12.14 -4.99 7.81
C PHE A 157 11.51 -3.72 7.19
N THR A 158 10.94 -2.83 7.99
CA THR A 158 10.33 -1.57 7.53
C THR A 158 11.14 -0.37 7.99
N ILE A 159 10.99 0.77 7.32
CA ILE A 159 11.46 2.06 7.88
C ILE A 159 10.33 3.05 8.07
N GLN A 160 10.39 3.73 9.21
CA GLN A 160 9.50 4.82 9.54
C GLN A 160 9.84 6.06 8.72
N VAL A 161 8.85 6.59 8.00
CA VAL A 161 9.00 7.79 7.17
C VAL A 161 8.16 8.97 7.68
N ALA A 162 7.19 8.72 8.55
CA ALA A 162 6.44 9.72 9.30
C ALA A 162 5.86 9.10 10.59
N PRO A 163 5.30 9.89 11.52
CA PRO A 163 4.57 9.35 12.67
C PRO A 163 3.52 8.33 12.22
N ASP A 164 3.58 7.11 12.76
CA ASP A 164 2.72 5.97 12.40
C ASP A 164 2.68 5.59 10.91
N VAL A 165 3.70 5.96 10.13
CA VAL A 165 3.83 5.58 8.72
C VAL A 165 5.17 4.90 8.49
N TYR A 166 5.08 3.63 8.12
CA TYR A 166 6.22 2.76 7.82
C TYR A 166 6.17 2.36 6.35
N VAL A 167 7.34 2.20 5.75
CA VAL A 167 7.49 1.75 4.37
C VAL A 167 8.05 0.34 4.37
N TYR A 168 7.34 -0.55 3.67
CA TYR A 168 7.89 -1.81 3.21
C TYR A 168 8.16 -1.70 1.72
N ALA A 169 9.32 -2.16 1.28
CA ALA A 169 9.65 -2.18 -0.13
C ALA A 169 10.41 -3.45 -0.51
N LEU A 170 10.17 -3.89 -1.73
CA LEU A 170 10.77 -5.06 -2.33
C LEU A 170 11.37 -4.68 -3.67
N ARG A 171 12.68 -4.85 -3.80
CA ARG A 171 13.43 -4.59 -5.04
C ARG A 171 13.54 -5.85 -5.90
N SER A 172 13.65 -5.66 -7.21
CA SER A 172 13.96 -6.75 -8.14
C SER A 172 15.33 -7.35 -7.85
N GLU A 173 15.46 -8.64 -8.10
CA GLU A 173 16.75 -9.34 -8.12
C GLU A 173 17.44 -9.20 -9.49
N ILE A 174 16.72 -8.64 -10.47
CA ILE A 174 17.21 -8.31 -11.80
C ILE A 174 18.18 -7.12 -11.73
N GLY A 175 19.42 -7.29 -12.20
CA GLY A 175 20.43 -6.24 -12.39
C GLY A 175 21.14 -5.74 -11.12
N ASP A 176 22.24 -5.00 -11.28
CA ASP A 176 22.98 -4.36 -10.17
C ASP A 176 22.45 -2.95 -9.88
N TRP A 177 22.11 -2.68 -8.61
CA TRP A 177 21.42 -1.46 -8.19
C TRP A 177 22.33 -0.24 -8.09
N GLY A 178 23.64 -0.43 -7.88
CA GLY A 178 24.70 0.59 -7.99
C GLY A 178 24.62 1.83 -7.07
N ASP A 179 23.49 2.11 -6.41
CA ASP A 179 23.28 3.32 -5.58
C ASP A 179 23.07 2.96 -4.08
N PRO A 180 23.90 3.48 -3.16
CA PRO A 180 23.81 3.19 -1.73
C PRO A 180 22.55 3.71 -1.03
N TRP A 181 21.81 4.67 -1.62
CA TRP A 181 20.49 5.04 -1.08
C TRP A 181 19.42 3.96 -1.29
N ASP A 182 19.64 3.02 -2.22
CA ASP A 182 18.81 1.82 -2.41
C ASP A 182 19.22 0.65 -1.49
N HIS A 183 20.40 0.70 -0.86
CA HIS A 183 20.91 -0.34 0.03
C HIS A 183 20.70 -0.06 1.52
N ALA A 184 20.82 1.20 1.97
CA ALA A 184 21.03 1.49 3.39
C ALA A 184 19.75 1.70 4.22
N ARG A 185 18.58 1.88 3.59
CA ARG A 185 17.33 2.10 4.33
C ARG A 185 16.19 1.19 3.88
N VAL A 186 16.03 0.92 2.60
CA VAL A 186 14.74 0.44 2.07
C VAL A 186 14.61 -1.08 1.96
N THR A 187 15.70 -1.85 2.05
CA THR A 187 15.64 -3.30 1.88
C THR A 187 16.64 -4.02 2.78
N ARG A 188 16.16 -4.62 3.88
CA ARG A 188 16.75 -5.90 4.26
C ARG A 188 16.38 -6.87 3.13
N GLN A 189 17.34 -7.55 2.53
CA GLN A 189 17.01 -8.74 1.74
C GLN A 189 16.30 -9.69 2.70
N VAL A 190 14.97 -9.75 2.60
CA VAL A 190 14.16 -10.69 3.37
C VAL A 190 14.56 -12.08 2.87
N PRO A 191 15.21 -12.92 3.70
CA PRO A 191 15.59 -14.26 3.31
C PRO A 191 14.38 -15.03 2.79
N GLN A 192 14.59 -15.96 1.86
CA GLN A 192 13.49 -16.73 1.28
C GLN A 192 12.59 -17.36 2.35
N THR A 193 13.16 -17.88 3.44
CA THR A 193 12.44 -18.45 4.58
C THR A 193 11.52 -17.45 5.27
N GLU A 194 11.95 -16.19 5.41
CA GLU A 194 11.15 -15.12 5.99
C GLU A 194 10.06 -14.66 5.01
N ARG A 195 10.34 -14.63 3.70
CA ARG A 195 9.32 -14.39 2.67
C ARG A 195 8.23 -15.46 2.71
N GLU A 196 8.60 -16.73 2.87
CA GLU A 196 7.67 -17.85 3.00
C GLU A 196 6.82 -17.75 4.28
N ALA A 197 7.43 -17.38 5.41
CA ALA A 197 6.70 -17.14 6.66
C ALA A 197 5.71 -15.97 6.54
N ILE A 198 6.12 -14.86 5.92
CA ILE A 198 5.27 -13.70 5.63
C ILE A 198 4.12 -14.09 4.71
N ARG A 199 4.37 -14.86 3.65
CA ARG A 199 3.33 -15.37 2.75
C ARG A 199 2.34 -16.27 3.49
N ALA A 200 2.84 -17.19 4.32
CA ALA A 200 2.00 -18.09 5.10
C ALA A 200 1.10 -17.32 6.08
N ALA A 201 1.65 -16.32 6.77
CA ALA A 201 0.91 -15.43 7.65
C ALA A 201 -0.13 -14.59 6.87
N GLY A 202 0.27 -14.02 5.73
CA GLY A 202 -0.62 -13.25 4.85
C GLY A 202 -1.77 -14.09 4.28
N ALA A 203 -1.52 -15.35 3.91
CA ALA A 203 -2.56 -16.26 3.43
C ALA A 203 -3.51 -16.74 4.54
N ALA A 204 -3.03 -16.85 5.78
CA ALA A 204 -3.89 -17.08 6.94
C ALA A 204 -4.79 -15.87 7.23
N GLU A 205 -4.23 -14.66 7.16
CA GLU A 205 -4.98 -13.42 7.35
C GLU A 205 -5.96 -13.14 6.20
N ASP A 206 -5.62 -13.40 4.94
CA ASP A 206 -6.56 -13.27 3.81
C ASP A 206 -7.81 -14.16 4.02
N ARG A 207 -7.63 -15.39 4.52
CA ARG A 207 -8.74 -16.30 4.88
C ARG A 207 -9.57 -15.75 6.05
N ARG A 208 -8.90 -15.25 7.09
CA ARG A 208 -9.55 -14.68 8.26
C ARG A 208 -10.35 -13.42 7.93
N PHE A 209 -9.79 -12.56 7.08
CA PHE A 209 -10.41 -11.32 6.65
C PHE A 209 -11.64 -11.60 5.78
N GLY A 210 -11.57 -12.59 4.87
CA GLY A 210 -12.73 -13.07 4.12
C GLY A 210 -13.88 -13.48 5.03
N GLN A 211 -13.59 -14.34 6.03
CA GLN A 211 -14.59 -14.77 7.03
C GLN A 211 -15.21 -13.60 7.81
N TRP A 212 -14.41 -12.58 8.14
CA TRP A 212 -14.87 -11.42 8.90
C TRP A 212 -15.79 -10.51 8.08
N VAL A 213 -15.47 -10.29 6.81
CA VAL A 213 -16.32 -9.52 5.88
C VAL A 213 -17.64 -10.25 5.63
N ASP A 214 -17.61 -11.56 5.44
CA ASP A 214 -18.81 -12.36 5.16
C ASP A 214 -19.72 -12.49 6.40
N GLY A 215 -19.13 -12.55 7.60
CA GLY A 215 -19.88 -12.64 8.87
C GLY A 215 -20.54 -11.33 9.33
N ALA A 216 -20.05 -10.17 8.89
CA ALA A 216 -20.62 -8.85 9.23
C ALA A 216 -21.82 -8.45 8.34
N GLY A 217 -22.16 -9.28 7.34
CA GLY A 217 -23.25 -9.03 6.38
C GLY A 217 -24.58 -9.71 6.69
N ASN A 218 -24.69 -10.45 7.81
CA ASN A 218 -25.93 -11.09 8.29
C ASN A 218 -26.48 -10.41 9.54
#